data_AF-V4XSG1-F1
#
_entry.id   AF-V4XSG1-F1
#
_cell.length_a   1.000
_cell.length_b   1.000
_cell.length_c   1.000
_cell.angle_alpha   90.00
_cell.angle_beta   90.00
_cell.angle_gamma   90.00
#
_symmetry.space_group_name_H-M   'P 1'
#
loop_
_entity.id
_entity.type
_entity.pdbx_description
1 polymer ?
#
loop_
_entity_poly.entity_id
_entity_poly.type
_entity_poly.pdbx_seq_one_letter_code
_entity_poly.pdbx_strand_id
1 'polypeptide(L)'
;MDVPEAADACQSVMDEVAGAVIADQTFLERVMLGILARGHVLLEDVPGTGKTLSAQSFATALGLEFSRVQFTPDLLPTDVTGTNVFNEKAGTFEFSPGPIFANVVLADEINRAPPKTQAALLEAMEEEQVTVDGETHELPAPFYVIATQNPVEQEGAFPLPEAQLDRFTIKSSIGYPDAAGETELLRRRAGRTAQSPGVEATLDAASVRELRRAPESVRVDDDLLDYVSTLARTTRSDRRVDVGVSPRGTQRLFETVRAQATIEGREFVTPDDVKRAAQPTLAHRLVLTPDAAVNDARKKDIINDVLERVSVPTVTQLE
;
A
#
# COMPACT_ATOMS: atom_id res chain seq x y z
N MET A 1 20.98 -8.95 0.70
CA MET A 1 20.82 -7.71 -0.07
C MET A 1 21.19 -6.50 0.78
N ASP A 2 22.19 -5.72 0.37
CA ASP A 2 22.50 -4.40 0.95
C ASP A 2 21.64 -3.28 0.33
N VAL A 3 21.85 -2.02 0.74
CA VAL A 3 20.99 -0.90 0.29
C VAL A 3 21.17 -0.56 -1.20
N PRO A 4 22.40 -0.44 -1.74
CA PRO A 4 22.59 -0.26 -3.18
C PRO A 4 21.98 -1.39 -4.02
N GLU A 5 22.21 -2.66 -3.65
CA GLU A 5 21.60 -3.81 -4.34
C GLU A 5 20.07 -3.76 -4.28
N ALA A 6 19.52 -3.36 -3.14
CA ALA A 6 18.07 -3.19 -2.96
C ALA A 6 17.51 -2.07 -3.84
N ALA A 7 18.22 -0.95 -3.99
CA ALA A 7 17.81 0.15 -4.86
C ALA A 7 17.75 -0.30 -6.33
N ASP A 8 18.79 -0.99 -6.81
CA ASP A 8 18.85 -1.52 -8.17
C ASP A 8 17.72 -2.54 -8.43
N ALA A 9 17.43 -3.40 -7.44
CA ALA A 9 16.30 -4.32 -7.51
C ALA A 9 14.95 -3.60 -7.56
N CYS A 10 14.75 -2.55 -6.75
CA CYS A 10 13.54 -1.72 -6.79
C CYS A 10 13.36 -1.05 -8.15
N GLN A 11 14.43 -0.46 -8.68
CA GLN A 11 14.40 0.20 -9.99
C GLN A 11 14.07 -0.81 -11.09
N SER A 12 14.68 -2.00 -11.07
CA SER A 12 14.40 -3.06 -12.04
C SER A 12 12.94 -3.50 -12.02
N VAL A 13 12.34 -3.64 -10.83
CA VAL A 13 10.90 -3.94 -10.68
C VAL A 13 10.05 -2.80 -11.24
N MET A 14 10.36 -1.55 -10.90
CA MET A 14 9.57 -0.39 -11.35
C MET A 14 9.65 -0.20 -12.87
N ASP A 15 10.82 -0.38 -13.47
CA ASP A 15 11.04 -0.27 -14.92
C ASP A 15 10.25 -1.35 -15.68
N GLU A 16 10.27 -2.59 -15.17
CA GLU A 16 9.52 -3.71 -15.73
C GLU A 16 8.00 -3.45 -15.68
N VAL A 17 7.52 -2.92 -14.55
CA VAL A 17 6.10 -2.55 -14.39
C VAL A 17 5.73 -1.37 -15.31
N ALA A 18 6.59 -0.35 -15.44
CA ALA A 18 6.38 0.80 -16.33
C ALA A 18 6.30 0.39 -17.81
N GLY A 19 6.97 -0.70 -18.19
CA GLY A 19 6.83 -1.31 -19.52
C GLY A 19 5.39 -1.72 -19.84
N ALA A 20 4.68 -2.31 -18.87
CA ALA A 20 3.32 -2.81 -19.06
C ALA A 20 2.22 -1.80 -18.69
N VAL A 21 2.48 -0.96 -17.68
CA VAL A 21 1.48 -0.07 -17.06
C VAL A 21 1.81 1.39 -17.39
N ILE A 22 0.82 2.12 -17.91
CA ILE A 22 0.94 3.57 -18.09
C ILE A 22 0.47 4.23 -16.79
N ALA A 23 1.44 4.60 -15.95
CA ALA A 23 1.23 5.30 -14.70
C ALA A 23 2.43 6.20 -14.40
N ASP A 24 2.21 7.21 -13.54
CA ASP A 24 3.29 8.10 -13.12
C ASP A 24 4.33 7.36 -12.28
N GLN A 25 5.60 7.77 -12.42
CA GLN A 25 6.70 7.22 -11.62
C GLN A 25 6.41 7.28 -10.11
N THR A 26 5.81 8.38 -9.65
CA THR A 26 5.42 8.57 -8.25
C THR A 26 4.40 7.53 -7.77
N PHE A 27 3.52 7.04 -8.65
CA PHE A 27 2.61 5.96 -8.30
C PHE A 27 3.37 4.64 -8.10
N LEU A 28 4.27 4.29 -9.03
CA LEU A 28 5.08 3.07 -8.94
C LEU A 28 5.96 3.08 -7.69
N GLU A 29 6.62 4.20 -7.41
CA GLU A 29 7.41 4.41 -6.20
C GLU A 29 6.58 4.21 -4.94
N ARG A 30 5.35 4.76 -4.86
CA ARG A 30 4.48 4.59 -3.70
C ARG A 30 4.02 3.15 -3.48
N VAL A 31 3.79 2.40 -4.55
CA VAL A 31 3.47 0.97 -4.44
C VAL A 31 4.69 0.20 -3.94
N MET A 32 5.87 0.45 -4.52
CA MET A 32 7.13 -0.16 -4.10
C MET A 32 7.48 0.17 -2.64
N LEU A 33 7.22 1.41 -2.23
CA LEU A 33 7.38 1.90 -0.87
C LEU A 33 6.51 1.12 0.12
N GLY A 34 5.24 0.85 -0.23
CA GLY A 34 4.35 0.01 0.58
C GLY A 34 4.90 -1.41 0.76
N ILE A 35 5.41 -2.02 -0.32
CA ILE A 35 6.00 -3.37 -0.30
C ILE A 35 7.22 -3.43 0.63
N LEU A 36 8.16 -2.48 0.49
CA LEU A 36 9.38 -2.39 1.31
C LEU A 36 9.09 -2.09 2.77
N ALA A 37 8.17 -1.16 3.05
CA ALA A 37 7.74 -0.79 4.40
C ALA A 37 6.90 -1.89 5.08
N ARG A 38 6.80 -3.08 4.47
CA ARG A 38 6.02 -4.21 4.95
C ARG A 38 4.56 -3.85 5.25
N GLY A 39 4.01 -2.95 4.43
CA GLY A 39 2.67 -2.43 4.59
C GLY A 39 1.75 -2.83 3.44
N HIS A 40 0.46 -2.57 3.66
CA HIS A 40 -0.55 -2.70 2.62
C HIS A 40 -0.81 -1.34 1.96
N VAL A 41 -1.23 -1.38 0.69
CA VAL A 41 -1.49 -0.20 -0.13
C VAL A 41 -2.98 -0.07 -0.40
N LEU A 42 -3.53 1.12 -0.18
CA LEU A 42 -4.90 1.47 -0.55
C LEU A 42 -4.88 2.40 -1.77
N LEU A 43 -5.52 1.98 -2.86
CA LEU A 43 -5.67 2.74 -4.09
C LEU A 43 -7.07 3.33 -4.17
N GLU A 44 -7.18 4.64 -4.08
CA GLU A 44 -8.45 5.36 -4.22
C GLU A 44 -8.51 6.03 -5.59
N ASP A 45 -9.33 5.48 -6.48
CA ASP A 45 -9.42 5.96 -7.86
C ASP A 45 -10.72 5.52 -8.53
N VAL A 46 -11.09 6.25 -9.57
CA VAL A 46 -12.16 5.92 -10.51
C VAL A 46 -11.90 4.62 -11.28
N PRO A 47 -12.95 3.93 -11.78
CA PRO A 47 -12.79 2.71 -12.57
C PRO A 47 -11.97 2.92 -13.85
N GLY A 48 -11.28 1.86 -14.31
CA GLY A 48 -10.58 1.85 -15.59
C GLY A 48 -9.17 2.45 -15.60
N THR A 49 -8.61 2.83 -14.44
CA THR A 49 -7.24 3.40 -14.32
C THR A 49 -6.11 2.36 -14.36
N GLY A 50 -6.38 1.09 -14.67
CA GLY A 50 -5.34 0.07 -14.79
C GLY A 50 -4.87 -0.56 -13.47
N LYS A 51 -5.53 -0.28 -12.33
CA LYS A 51 -5.18 -0.84 -10.99
C LYS A 51 -4.94 -2.35 -10.98
N THR A 52 -5.79 -3.13 -11.64
CA THR A 52 -5.65 -4.58 -11.73
C THR A 52 -4.38 -4.98 -12.47
N LEU A 53 -4.08 -4.30 -13.58
CA LEU A 53 -2.85 -4.54 -14.34
C LEU A 53 -1.63 -4.16 -13.49
N SER A 54 -1.66 -3.01 -12.80
CA SER A 54 -0.56 -2.59 -11.92
C SER A 54 -0.28 -3.62 -10.83
N ALA A 55 -1.31 -4.08 -10.13
CA ALA A 55 -1.17 -5.09 -9.08
C ALA A 55 -0.58 -6.40 -9.60
N GLN A 56 -1.08 -6.89 -10.73
CA GLN A 56 -0.58 -8.10 -11.37
C GLN A 56 0.85 -7.92 -11.87
N SER A 57 1.18 -6.78 -12.48
CA SER A 57 2.52 -6.45 -12.95
C SER A 57 3.53 -6.43 -11.80
N PHE A 58 3.21 -5.82 -10.66
CA PHE A 58 4.08 -5.86 -9.49
C PHE A 58 4.29 -7.29 -8.98
N ALA A 59 3.22 -8.08 -8.86
CA ALA A 59 3.35 -9.47 -8.41
C ALA A 59 4.24 -10.31 -9.34
N THR A 60 4.05 -10.18 -10.66
CA THR A 60 4.86 -10.88 -11.65
C THR A 60 6.32 -10.42 -11.61
N ALA A 61 6.60 -9.11 -11.60
CA ALA A 61 7.96 -8.58 -11.54
C ALA A 61 8.71 -9.04 -10.28
N LEU A 62 8.01 -9.13 -9.14
CA LEU A 62 8.56 -9.60 -7.88
C LEU A 62 8.70 -11.14 -7.80
N GLY A 63 8.22 -11.89 -8.79
CA GLY A 63 8.19 -13.35 -8.76
C GLY A 63 7.31 -13.93 -7.65
N LEU A 64 6.18 -13.27 -7.38
CA LEU A 64 5.25 -13.58 -6.30
C LEU A 64 3.90 -14.10 -6.84
N GLU A 65 3.25 -14.96 -6.06
CA GLU A 65 1.90 -15.43 -6.40
C GLU A 65 0.88 -14.30 -6.30
N PHE A 66 0.05 -14.16 -7.33
CA PHE A 66 -1.00 -13.14 -7.42
C PHE A 66 -2.37 -13.77 -7.26
N SER A 67 -3.22 -13.12 -6.47
CA SER A 67 -4.64 -13.43 -6.39
C SER A 67 -5.46 -12.15 -6.42
N ARG A 68 -6.66 -12.23 -7.00
CA ARG A 68 -7.62 -11.13 -7.07
C ARG A 68 -8.92 -11.55 -6.41
N VAL A 69 -9.39 -10.70 -5.50
CA VAL A 69 -10.71 -10.80 -4.87
C VAL A 69 -11.51 -9.58 -5.25
N GLN A 70 -12.63 -9.79 -5.92
CA GLN A 70 -13.60 -8.74 -6.18
C GLN A 70 -14.55 -8.67 -4.97
N PHE A 71 -14.57 -7.52 -4.30
CA PHE A 71 -15.49 -7.31 -3.19
C PHE A 71 -16.87 -6.93 -3.75
N THR A 72 -17.89 -7.68 -3.32
CA THR A 72 -19.28 -7.50 -3.71
C THR A 72 -20.19 -7.51 -2.47
N PRO A 73 -21.42 -6.97 -2.55
CA PRO A 73 -22.32 -6.91 -1.39
C PRO A 73 -22.70 -8.26 -0.78
N ASP A 74 -22.60 -9.34 -1.56
CA ASP A 74 -22.93 -10.72 -1.20
C ASP A 74 -21.71 -11.56 -0.77
N LEU A 75 -20.49 -11.02 -0.89
CA LEU A 75 -19.26 -11.73 -0.55
C LEU A 75 -19.21 -12.05 0.95
N LEU A 76 -19.01 -13.32 1.30
CA LEU A 76 -18.89 -13.78 2.67
C LEU A 76 -17.44 -13.73 3.15
N PRO A 77 -17.19 -13.61 4.47
CA PRO A 77 -15.84 -13.73 5.04
C PRO A 77 -15.10 -15.00 4.59
N THR A 78 -15.80 -16.13 4.55
CA THR A 78 -15.24 -17.44 4.14
C THR A 78 -14.85 -17.50 2.67
N ASP A 79 -15.46 -16.68 1.81
CA ASP A 79 -15.07 -16.59 0.39
C ASP A 79 -13.72 -15.87 0.23
N VAL A 80 -13.30 -15.12 1.26
CA VAL A 80 -12.01 -14.43 1.32
C VAL A 80 -10.98 -15.31 2.03
N THR A 81 -11.32 -15.82 3.21
CA THR A 81 -10.40 -16.52 4.11
C THR A 81 -10.30 -18.02 3.86
N GLY A 82 -11.24 -18.62 3.13
CA GLY A 82 -11.32 -20.06 2.96
C GLY A 82 -12.30 -20.72 3.92
N THR A 83 -12.55 -22.00 3.67
CA THR A 83 -13.56 -22.80 4.38
C THR A 83 -13.17 -24.28 4.41
N ASN A 84 -13.73 -25.03 5.35
CA ASN A 84 -13.57 -26.48 5.40
C ASN A 84 -14.59 -27.15 4.48
N VAL A 85 -14.10 -27.91 3.49
CA VAL A 85 -14.91 -28.63 2.51
C VAL A 85 -14.87 -30.12 2.82
N PHE A 86 -16.02 -30.80 2.78
CA PHE A 86 -16.10 -32.24 3.01
C PHE A 86 -15.52 -33.01 1.81
N ASN A 87 -14.44 -33.75 2.03
CA ASN A 87 -13.85 -34.65 1.06
C ASN A 87 -14.53 -36.03 1.17
N GLU A 88 -15.48 -36.31 0.27
CA GLU A 88 -16.26 -37.57 0.28
C GLU A 88 -15.39 -38.83 0.18
N LYS A 89 -14.22 -38.76 -0.47
CA LYS A 89 -13.32 -39.93 -0.62
C LYS A 89 -12.58 -40.25 0.67
N ALA A 90 -12.17 -39.22 1.41
CA ALA A 90 -11.45 -39.36 2.67
C ALA A 90 -12.39 -39.45 3.88
N GLY A 91 -13.64 -39.00 3.75
CA GLY A 91 -14.60 -38.91 4.85
C GLY A 91 -14.23 -37.84 5.87
N THR A 92 -13.39 -36.86 5.48
CA THR A 92 -12.84 -35.82 6.34
C THR A 92 -13.18 -34.44 5.79
N PHE A 93 -13.25 -33.44 6.67
CA PHE A 93 -13.25 -32.04 6.28
C PHE A 93 -11.80 -31.61 6.02
N GLU A 94 -11.55 -30.99 4.88
CA GLU A 94 -10.24 -30.47 4.49
C GLU A 94 -10.35 -28.97 4.26
N PHE A 95 -9.35 -28.22 4.73
CA PHE A 95 -9.29 -26.79 4.53
C PHE A 95 -9.08 -26.47 3.05
N SER A 96 -10.00 -25.69 2.49
CA SER A 96 -9.89 -25.11 1.16
C SER A 96 -9.47 -23.64 1.32
N PRO A 97 -8.23 -23.29 0.97
CA PRO A 97 -7.71 -21.94 1.17
C PRO A 97 -8.49 -20.94 0.31
N GLY A 98 -8.82 -19.81 0.93
CA GLY A 98 -9.43 -18.69 0.22
C GLY A 98 -8.40 -17.96 -0.67
N PRO A 99 -8.87 -17.02 -1.49
CA PRO A 99 -8.01 -16.27 -2.40
C PRO A 99 -6.97 -15.39 -1.70
N ILE A 100 -7.03 -15.17 -0.38
CA ILE A 100 -5.98 -14.44 0.34
C ILE A 100 -4.71 -15.26 0.58
N PHE A 101 -4.72 -16.57 0.32
CA PHE A 101 -3.53 -17.42 0.40
C PHE A 101 -2.65 -17.27 -0.85
N ALA A 102 -2.24 -16.04 -1.14
CA ALA A 102 -1.28 -15.66 -2.17
C ALA A 102 -0.38 -14.55 -1.63
N ASN A 103 0.81 -14.37 -2.22
CA ASN A 103 1.75 -13.34 -1.76
C ASN A 103 1.24 -11.91 -2.00
N VAL A 104 0.62 -11.68 -3.16
CA VAL A 104 0.03 -10.40 -3.55
C VAL A 104 -1.45 -10.57 -3.77
N VAL A 105 -2.25 -9.92 -2.93
CA VAL A 105 -3.71 -9.95 -3.03
C VAL A 105 -4.23 -8.59 -3.49
N LEU A 106 -4.91 -8.56 -4.63
CA LEU A 106 -5.71 -7.41 -5.04
C LEU A 106 -7.12 -7.55 -4.45
N ALA A 107 -7.45 -6.73 -3.45
CA ALA A 107 -8.79 -6.59 -2.88
C ALA A 107 -9.53 -5.46 -3.60
N ASP A 108 -10.19 -5.79 -4.71
CA ASP A 108 -10.80 -4.82 -5.60
C ASP A 108 -12.16 -4.35 -5.06
N GLU A 109 -12.36 -3.04 -4.98
CA GLU A 109 -13.56 -2.37 -4.47
C GLU A 109 -13.95 -2.80 -3.05
N ILE A 110 -12.98 -2.79 -2.13
CA ILE A 110 -13.15 -3.24 -0.73
C ILE A 110 -14.36 -2.58 -0.03
N ASN A 111 -14.70 -1.35 -0.44
CA ASN A 111 -15.85 -0.62 0.06
C ASN A 111 -17.21 -1.17 -0.42
N ARG A 112 -17.28 -2.18 -1.29
CA ARG A 112 -18.55 -2.78 -1.74
C ARG A 112 -19.01 -3.97 -0.90
N ALA A 113 -18.12 -4.59 -0.12
CA ALA A 113 -18.51 -5.70 0.74
C ALA A 113 -18.99 -5.22 2.12
N PRO A 114 -19.82 -6.02 2.82
CA PRO A 114 -20.26 -5.70 4.17
C PRO A 114 -19.08 -5.58 5.17
N PRO A 115 -19.25 -4.82 6.27
CA PRO A 115 -18.19 -4.62 7.26
C PRO A 115 -17.56 -5.90 7.83
N LYS A 116 -18.34 -7.00 7.91
CA LYS A 116 -17.82 -8.30 8.38
C LYS A 116 -16.81 -8.91 7.42
N THR A 117 -17.04 -8.80 6.12
CA THR A 117 -16.13 -9.32 5.09
C THR A 117 -14.89 -8.45 4.96
N GLN A 118 -15.04 -7.13 5.08
CA GLN A 118 -13.91 -6.20 5.20
C GLN A 118 -13.04 -6.54 6.41
N ALA A 119 -13.66 -6.77 7.58
CA ALA A 119 -12.95 -7.12 8.80
C ALA A 119 -12.13 -8.40 8.66
N ALA A 120 -12.64 -9.42 7.98
CA ALA A 120 -11.92 -10.68 7.77
C ALA A 120 -10.60 -10.49 6.99
N LEU A 121 -10.60 -9.68 5.93
CA LEU A 121 -9.37 -9.32 5.21
C LEU A 121 -8.43 -8.49 6.09
N LEU A 122 -8.97 -7.50 6.81
CA LEU A 122 -8.18 -6.58 7.63
C LEU A 122 -7.55 -7.25 8.86
N GLU A 123 -8.18 -8.30 9.39
CA GLU A 123 -7.64 -9.16 10.44
C GLU A 123 -6.50 -9.99 9.89
N ALA A 124 -6.69 -10.64 8.73
CA ALA A 124 -5.63 -11.38 8.04
C ALA A 124 -4.40 -10.50 7.68
N MET A 125 -4.63 -9.23 7.34
CA MET A 125 -3.57 -8.23 7.13
C MET A 125 -2.76 -7.92 8.39
N GLU A 126 -3.39 -7.95 9.57
CA GLU A 126 -2.72 -7.60 10.82
C GLU A 126 -2.00 -8.80 11.44
N GLU A 127 -2.65 -9.96 11.41
CA GLU A 127 -2.19 -11.17 12.08
C GLU A 127 -1.31 -12.05 11.18
N GLU A 128 -1.27 -11.79 9.87
CA GLU A 128 -0.58 -12.61 8.84
C GLU A 128 -0.99 -14.10 8.85
N GLN A 129 -2.16 -14.41 9.42
CA GLN A 129 -2.72 -15.76 9.57
C GLN A 129 -4.26 -15.70 9.59
N VAL A 130 -4.89 -16.85 9.42
CA VAL A 130 -6.35 -17.02 9.45
C VAL A 130 -6.70 -18.19 10.35
N THR A 131 -7.73 -18.05 11.19
CA THR A 131 -8.26 -19.18 11.96
C THR A 131 -9.63 -19.61 11.44
N VAL A 132 -9.75 -20.88 11.03
CA VAL A 132 -11.00 -21.49 10.56
C VAL A 132 -11.30 -22.73 11.40
N ASP A 133 -12.49 -22.79 11.99
CA ASP A 133 -12.94 -23.89 12.88
C ASP A 133 -11.97 -24.27 14.01
N GLY A 134 -11.20 -23.29 14.49
CA GLY A 134 -10.22 -23.47 15.58
C GLY A 134 -8.83 -23.93 15.12
N GLU A 135 -8.61 -24.11 13.82
CA GLU A 135 -7.29 -24.37 13.24
C GLU A 135 -6.74 -23.08 12.60
N THR A 136 -5.47 -22.77 12.88
CA THR A 136 -4.81 -21.57 12.37
C THR A 136 -3.92 -21.92 11.18
N HIS A 137 -4.08 -21.15 10.10
CA HIS A 137 -3.35 -21.28 8.84
C HIS A 137 -2.56 -20.00 8.57
N GLU A 138 -1.24 -20.13 8.49
CA GLU A 138 -0.30 -19.05 8.16
C GLU A 138 -0.46 -18.59 6.71
N LEU A 139 -0.38 -17.29 6.46
CA LEU A 139 -0.37 -16.75 5.10
C LEU A 139 1.03 -16.86 4.48
N PRO A 140 1.15 -16.87 3.13
CA PRO A 140 2.44 -16.91 2.48
C PRO A 140 3.32 -15.70 2.83
N ALA A 141 4.57 -15.91 3.23
CA ALA A 141 5.52 -14.81 3.44
C ALA A 141 6.38 -14.57 2.18
N PRO A 142 6.43 -13.35 1.60
CA PRO A 142 5.75 -12.13 2.02
C PRO A 142 4.25 -12.15 1.68
N PHE A 143 3.43 -11.57 2.56
CA PHE A 143 2.01 -11.32 2.35
C PHE A 143 1.77 -9.81 2.22
N TYR A 144 1.08 -9.38 1.18
CA TYR A 144 0.77 -7.98 0.96
C TYR A 144 -0.55 -7.82 0.19
N VAL A 145 -1.24 -6.72 0.50
CA VAL A 145 -2.57 -6.43 -0.03
C VAL A 145 -2.54 -5.08 -0.72
N ILE A 146 -3.04 -5.05 -1.95
CA ILE A 146 -3.44 -3.85 -2.65
C ILE A 146 -4.96 -3.80 -2.60
N ALA A 147 -5.51 -2.93 -1.78
CA ALA A 147 -6.95 -2.70 -1.79
C ALA A 147 -7.30 -1.56 -2.74
N THR A 148 -8.44 -1.62 -3.40
CA THR A 148 -8.96 -0.51 -4.20
C THR A 148 -10.29 -0.02 -3.63
N GLN A 149 -10.53 1.28 -3.75
CA GLN A 149 -11.80 1.91 -3.41
C GLN A 149 -12.21 2.88 -4.49
N ASN A 150 -13.50 2.87 -4.84
CA ASN A 150 -14.09 3.84 -5.73
C ASN A 150 -14.81 4.92 -4.91
N PRO A 151 -14.32 6.18 -4.89
CA PRO A 151 -14.92 7.24 -4.08
C PRO A 151 -16.26 7.78 -4.63
N VAL A 152 -16.61 7.43 -5.87
CA VAL A 152 -17.79 8.01 -6.57
C VAL A 152 -19.05 7.15 -6.39
N GLU A 153 -18.92 5.94 -5.85
CA GLU A 153 -20.03 4.99 -5.75
C GLU A 153 -20.94 5.34 -4.55
N GLN A 154 -22.15 5.87 -4.82
CA GLN A 154 -23.08 6.35 -3.79
C GLN A 154 -24.07 5.29 -3.29
N GLU A 155 -24.32 4.22 -4.04
CA GLU A 155 -25.26 3.15 -3.67
C GLU A 155 -24.50 1.86 -3.33
N GLY A 156 -24.77 1.30 -2.14
CA GLY A 156 -24.22 0.01 -1.72
C GLY A 156 -22.75 0.03 -1.26
N ALA A 157 -22.15 1.22 -1.10
CA ALA A 157 -20.80 1.36 -0.55
C ALA A 157 -20.81 1.42 0.99
N PHE A 158 -19.98 0.59 1.61
CA PHE A 158 -19.62 0.58 3.01
C PHE A 158 -18.21 1.20 3.17
N PRO A 159 -18.10 2.50 3.52
CA PRO A 159 -16.80 3.13 3.69
C PRO A 159 -16.03 2.47 4.82
N LEU A 160 -14.71 2.36 4.66
CA LEU A 160 -13.85 1.88 5.74
C LEU A 160 -13.82 2.92 6.86
N PRO A 161 -14.11 2.53 8.11
CA PRO A 161 -13.84 3.36 9.28
C PRO A 161 -12.37 3.78 9.35
N GLU A 162 -12.10 4.94 9.95
CA GLU A 162 -10.75 5.50 10.06
C GLU A 162 -9.78 4.54 10.77
N ALA A 163 -10.25 3.77 11.76
CA ALA A 163 -9.47 2.73 12.43
C ALA A 163 -9.08 1.56 11.50
N GLN A 164 -9.83 1.32 10.43
CA GLN A 164 -9.51 0.32 9.41
C GLN A 164 -8.55 0.89 8.37
N LEU A 165 -8.72 2.16 7.98
CA LEU A 165 -7.80 2.86 7.09
C LEU A 165 -6.37 2.92 7.67
N ASP A 166 -6.22 3.01 9.00
CA ASP A 166 -4.91 3.00 9.68
C ASP A 166 -4.10 1.71 9.46
N ARG A 167 -4.72 0.62 8.99
CA ARG A 167 -4.04 -0.62 8.63
C ARG A 167 -3.29 -0.55 7.29
N PHE A 168 -3.64 0.39 6.42
CA PHE A 168 -2.92 0.63 5.18
C PHE A 168 -1.76 1.58 5.44
N THR A 169 -0.54 1.17 5.11
CA THR A 169 0.65 2.02 5.28
C THR A 169 0.59 3.19 4.32
N ILE A 170 0.30 2.91 3.05
CA ILE A 170 0.26 3.89 1.96
C ILE A 170 -1.16 4.01 1.41
N LYS A 171 -1.64 5.24 1.26
CA LYS A 171 -2.80 5.56 0.40
C LYS A 171 -2.33 6.34 -0.82
N SER A 172 -2.66 5.83 -2.01
CA SER A 172 -2.24 6.41 -3.29
C SER A 172 -3.40 6.43 -4.30
N SER A 173 -3.14 7.04 -5.45
CA SER A 173 -4.01 7.11 -6.62
C SER A 173 -3.13 7.09 -7.88
N ILE A 174 -3.52 6.31 -8.88
CA ILE A 174 -3.01 6.34 -10.26
C ILE A 174 -3.48 7.60 -10.97
N GLY A 175 -4.77 7.98 -10.83
CA GLY A 175 -5.38 9.01 -11.66
C GLY A 175 -5.58 8.59 -13.12
N TYR A 176 -5.98 9.55 -13.97
CA TYR A 176 -5.96 9.37 -15.41
C TYR A 176 -4.57 9.71 -15.96
N PRO A 177 -4.08 8.96 -16.97
CA PRO A 177 -2.85 9.33 -17.64
C PRO A 177 -2.97 10.72 -18.28
N ASP A 178 -1.84 11.39 -18.44
CA ASP A 178 -1.79 12.62 -19.22
C ASP A 178 -2.05 12.36 -20.71
N ALA A 179 -2.14 13.43 -21.51
CA ALA A 179 -2.43 13.31 -22.94
C ALA A 179 -1.41 12.41 -23.70
N ALA A 180 -0.15 12.38 -23.25
CA ALA A 180 0.88 11.53 -23.84
C ALA A 180 0.63 10.06 -23.49
N GLY A 181 0.32 9.77 -22.23
CA GLY A 181 -0.06 8.45 -21.74
C GLY A 181 -1.35 7.92 -22.36
N GLU A 182 -2.37 8.77 -22.55
CA GLU A 182 -3.59 8.39 -23.28
C GLU A 182 -3.28 8.02 -24.74
N THR A 183 -2.43 8.80 -25.40
CA THR A 183 -2.01 8.49 -26.77
C THR A 183 -1.25 7.17 -26.82
N GLU A 184 -0.39 6.90 -25.84
CA GLU A 184 0.35 5.66 -25.74
C GLU A 184 -0.57 4.45 -25.47
N LEU A 185 -1.60 4.59 -24.63
CA LEU A 185 -2.66 3.58 -24.46
C LEU A 185 -3.31 3.22 -25.81
N LEU A 186 -3.64 4.23 -26.63
CA LEU A 186 -4.23 4.03 -27.95
C LEU A 186 -3.25 3.35 -28.92
N ARG A 187 -1.96 3.71 -28.90
CA ARG A 187 -0.93 3.06 -29.73
C ARG A 187 -0.77 1.59 -29.37
N ARG A 188 -0.66 1.26 -28.08
CA ARG A 188 -0.59 -0.14 -27.59
C ARG A 188 -1.85 -0.93 -27.97
N ARG A 189 -3.03 -0.30 -27.89
CA ARG A 189 -4.30 -0.93 -28.29
C ARG A 189 -4.37 -1.17 -29.80
N ALA A 190 -3.82 -0.29 -30.63
CA ALA A 190 -3.82 -0.39 -32.08
C ALA A 190 -2.80 -1.43 -32.61
N GLY A 191 -1.64 -1.58 -31.95
CA GLY A 191 -0.55 -2.50 -32.34
C GLY A 191 -0.76 -3.98 -31.99
N ARG A 192 -2.00 -4.39 -31.70
CA ARG A 192 -2.39 -5.62 -30.99
C ARG A 192 -2.15 -6.96 -31.68
N THR A 193 -1.53 -6.96 -32.85
CA THR A 193 -1.08 -8.19 -33.52
C THR A 193 0.10 -8.86 -32.80
N ALA A 194 0.83 -8.12 -31.95
CA ALA A 194 1.74 -8.68 -30.96
C ALA A 194 1.05 -8.69 -29.58
N GLN A 195 1.27 -9.75 -28.80
CA GLN A 195 0.76 -9.88 -27.44
C GLN A 195 1.08 -8.60 -26.64
N SER A 196 0.17 -8.18 -25.76
CA SER A 196 0.46 -7.10 -24.79
C SER A 196 1.84 -7.35 -24.16
N PRO A 197 2.72 -6.34 -24.03
CA PRO A 197 4.02 -6.51 -23.39
C PRO A 197 3.81 -7.22 -22.05
N GLY A 198 4.33 -8.44 -21.94
CA GLY A 198 4.29 -9.20 -20.71
C GLY A 198 5.28 -8.59 -19.73
N VAL A 199 4.93 -8.62 -18.45
CA VAL A 199 5.90 -8.38 -17.39
C VAL A 199 6.63 -9.70 -17.15
N GLU A 200 7.95 -9.67 -17.08
CA GLU A 200 8.79 -10.79 -16.68
C GLU A 200 9.18 -10.67 -15.20
N ALA A 201 9.44 -11.82 -14.56
CA ALA A 201 9.93 -11.81 -13.18
C ALA A 201 11.38 -11.33 -13.15
N THR A 202 11.63 -10.24 -12.43
CA THR A 202 12.98 -9.69 -12.19
C THR A 202 13.56 -10.19 -10.86
N LEU A 203 12.70 -10.60 -9.93
CA LEU A 203 13.05 -11.20 -8.64
C LEU A 203 12.33 -12.54 -8.42
N ASP A 204 12.71 -13.22 -7.33
CA ASP A 204 11.98 -14.36 -6.78
C ASP A 204 11.55 -14.09 -5.33
N ALA A 205 10.66 -14.94 -4.80
CA ALA A 205 10.16 -14.81 -3.44
C ALA A 205 11.25 -14.79 -2.36
N ALA A 206 12.41 -15.41 -2.59
CA ALA A 206 13.53 -15.38 -1.64
C ALA A 206 14.20 -14.00 -1.64
N SER A 207 14.48 -13.46 -2.83
CA SER A 207 15.05 -12.15 -3.05
C SER A 207 14.15 -11.04 -2.51
N VAL A 208 12.83 -11.16 -2.66
CA VAL A 208 11.87 -10.20 -2.08
C VAL A 208 11.93 -10.20 -0.55
N ARG A 209 12.13 -11.36 0.09
CA ARG A 209 12.31 -11.40 1.56
C ARG A 209 13.58 -10.69 2.00
N GLU A 210 14.66 -10.81 1.23
CA GLU A 210 15.88 -10.03 1.49
C GLU A 210 15.68 -8.54 1.25
N LEU A 211 15.01 -8.19 0.15
CA LEU A 211 14.69 -6.81 -0.21
C LEU A 211 13.90 -6.11 0.90
N ARG A 212 12.90 -6.78 1.49
CA ARG A 212 12.11 -6.27 2.64
C ARG A 212 12.91 -6.17 3.95
N ARG A 213 14.15 -6.68 4.01
CA ARG A 213 15.06 -6.50 5.16
C ARG A 213 16.04 -5.35 4.97
N ALA A 214 16.31 -4.92 3.73
CA ALA A 214 17.25 -3.84 3.44
C ALA A 214 16.92 -2.50 4.16
N PRO A 215 15.64 -2.09 4.30
CA PRO A 215 15.31 -0.90 5.09
C PRO A 215 15.80 -0.97 6.54
N GLU A 216 16.00 -2.17 7.10
CA GLU A 216 16.44 -2.37 8.48
C GLU A 216 17.89 -1.99 8.76
N SER A 217 18.72 -1.82 7.73
CA SER A 217 20.10 -1.32 7.89
C SER A 217 20.22 0.19 7.70
N VAL A 218 19.17 0.87 7.18
CA VAL A 218 19.17 2.32 6.96
C VAL A 218 19.25 3.04 8.30
N ARG A 219 20.24 3.93 8.44
CA ARG A 219 20.47 4.74 9.63
C ARG A 219 19.51 5.93 9.69
N VAL A 220 19.03 6.23 10.90
CA VAL A 220 18.20 7.40 11.18
C VAL A 220 18.77 8.09 12.41
N ASP A 221 19.15 9.35 12.25
CA ASP A 221 19.72 10.17 13.33
C ASP A 221 18.61 10.63 14.30
N ASP A 222 18.97 10.91 15.56
CA ASP A 222 18.01 11.24 16.62
C ASP A 222 17.18 12.50 16.31
N ASP A 223 17.75 13.47 15.60
CA ASP A 223 17.08 14.69 15.19
C ASP A 223 15.95 14.43 14.16
N LEU A 224 16.12 13.42 13.31
CA LEU A 224 15.09 12.94 12.38
C LEU A 224 13.99 12.15 13.10
N LEU A 225 14.32 11.38 14.14
CA LEU A 225 13.31 10.75 15.00
C LEU A 225 12.43 11.81 15.68
N ASP A 226 13.05 12.85 16.21
CA ASP A 226 12.36 13.99 16.81
C ASP A 226 11.53 14.77 15.80
N TYR A 227 12.05 14.94 14.57
CA TYR A 227 11.32 15.57 13.47
C TYR A 227 10.05 14.79 13.11
N VAL A 228 10.16 13.47 12.87
CA VAL A 228 9.00 12.59 12.57
C VAL A 228 7.97 12.62 13.70
N SER A 229 8.43 12.54 14.94
CA SER A 229 7.56 12.61 16.12
C SER A 229 6.87 13.98 16.25
N THR A 230 7.58 15.06 15.93
CA THR A 230 7.04 16.43 15.95
C THR A 230 6.01 16.67 14.85
N LEU A 231 6.21 16.11 13.65
CA LEU A 231 5.19 16.14 12.60
C LEU A 231 3.89 15.49 13.08
N ALA A 232 3.98 14.27 13.61
CA ALA A 232 2.81 13.55 14.13
C ALA A 232 2.11 14.32 15.26
N ARG A 233 2.86 14.84 16.26
CA ARG A 233 2.29 15.67 17.33
C ARG A 233 1.63 16.93 16.80
N THR A 234 2.25 17.57 15.81
CA THR A 234 1.73 18.80 15.21
C THR A 234 0.35 18.58 14.59
N THR A 235 0.13 17.45 13.90
CA THR A 235 -1.20 17.12 13.35
C THR A 235 -2.29 17.01 14.42
N ARG A 236 -1.96 16.55 15.64
CA ARG A 236 -2.91 16.43 16.76
C ARG A 236 -3.31 17.77 17.37
N SER A 237 -2.54 18.82 17.07
CA SER A 237 -2.79 20.20 17.52
C SER A 237 -3.36 21.11 16.44
N ASP A 238 -3.56 20.60 15.22
CA ASP A 238 -4.15 21.39 14.14
C ASP A 238 -5.65 21.56 14.35
N ARG A 239 -6.13 22.81 14.33
CA ARG A 239 -7.54 23.16 14.57
C ARG A 239 -8.54 22.50 13.61
N ARG A 240 -8.09 22.03 12.44
CA ARG A 240 -8.92 21.35 11.44
C ARG A 240 -9.09 19.87 11.75
N VAL A 241 -8.28 19.32 12.64
CA VAL A 241 -8.16 17.89 12.93
C VAL A 241 -8.80 17.58 14.28
N ASP A 242 -9.75 16.64 14.27
CA ASP A 242 -10.39 16.10 15.48
C ASP A 242 -9.53 14.99 16.10
N VAL A 243 -9.00 14.11 15.25
CA VAL A 243 -8.04 13.06 15.64
C VAL A 243 -6.84 13.07 14.70
N GLY A 244 -5.67 13.42 15.24
CA GLY A 244 -4.41 13.44 14.48
C GLY A 244 -3.73 12.09 14.35
N VAL A 245 -2.53 12.08 13.79
CA VAL A 245 -1.74 10.87 13.54
C VAL A 245 -1.51 10.07 14.83
N SER A 246 -1.88 8.79 14.84
CA SER A 246 -1.70 7.87 15.97
C SER A 246 -0.22 7.52 16.21
N PRO A 247 0.14 6.93 17.37
CA PRO A 247 1.48 6.35 17.55
C PRO A 247 1.83 5.31 16.48
N ARG A 248 0.86 4.47 16.08
CA ARG A 248 1.00 3.54 14.96
C ARG A 248 1.31 4.28 13.65
N GLY A 249 0.58 5.34 13.33
CA GLY A 249 0.87 6.17 12.15
C GLY A 249 2.26 6.80 12.17
N THR A 250 2.80 7.11 13.36
CA THR A 250 4.17 7.61 13.52
C THR A 250 5.20 6.51 13.21
N GLN A 251 4.98 5.29 13.70
CA GLN A 251 5.82 4.12 13.38
C GLN A 251 5.76 3.79 11.88
N ARG A 252 4.56 3.82 11.27
CA ARG A 252 4.40 3.61 9.83
C ARG A 252 5.14 4.65 9.01
N LEU A 253 5.15 5.92 9.43
CA LEU A 253 5.96 6.93 8.75
C LEU A 253 7.45 6.61 8.87
N PHE A 254 7.94 6.23 10.05
CA PHE A 254 9.34 5.86 10.25
C PHE A 254 9.77 4.67 9.36
N GLU A 255 8.99 3.60 9.31
CA GLU A 255 9.22 2.44 8.43
C GLU A 255 9.25 2.87 6.95
N THR A 256 8.28 3.70 6.55
CA THR A 256 8.17 4.22 5.19
C THR A 256 9.37 5.08 4.80
N VAL A 257 9.86 5.92 5.72
CA VAL A 257 11.00 6.81 5.46
C VAL A 257 12.30 6.04 5.24
N ARG A 258 12.51 4.94 5.97
CA ARG A 258 13.66 4.05 5.73
C ARG A 258 13.55 3.35 4.38
N ALA A 259 12.35 2.89 4.03
CA ALA A 259 12.09 2.32 2.71
C ALA A 259 12.33 3.34 1.57
N GLN A 260 11.95 4.61 1.77
CA GLN A 260 12.23 5.68 0.79
C GLN A 260 13.74 5.85 0.57
N ALA A 261 14.53 5.91 1.65
CA ALA A 261 15.98 5.99 1.54
C ALA A 261 16.58 4.76 0.84
N THR A 262 16.02 3.56 1.06
CA THR A 262 16.42 2.34 0.36
C THR A 262 16.15 2.43 -1.15
N ILE A 263 14.97 2.89 -1.58
CA ILE A 263 14.64 3.07 -3.00
C ILE A 263 15.64 4.04 -3.66
N GLU A 264 16.05 5.08 -2.94
CA GLU A 264 17.01 6.09 -3.40
C GLU A 264 18.48 5.64 -3.28
N GLY A 265 18.75 4.39 -2.85
CA GLY A 265 20.11 3.85 -2.70
C GLY A 265 20.92 4.48 -1.57
N ARG A 266 20.26 5.11 -0.58
CA ARG A 266 20.92 5.79 0.54
C ARG A 266 20.82 4.98 1.83
N GLU A 267 21.97 4.78 2.46
CA GLU A 267 22.11 4.09 3.75
C GLU A 267 21.72 4.94 4.97
N PHE A 268 21.21 6.14 4.75
CA PHE A 268 20.74 7.05 5.79
C PHE A 268 19.55 7.87 5.30
N VAL A 269 18.69 8.23 6.24
CA VAL A 269 17.51 9.06 6.00
C VAL A 269 17.90 10.54 5.91
N THR A 270 17.19 11.28 5.07
CA THR A 270 17.27 12.74 4.96
C THR A 270 15.90 13.36 5.24
N PRO A 271 15.82 14.68 5.52
CA PRO A 271 14.54 15.37 5.66
C PRO A 271 13.64 15.29 4.41
N ASP A 272 14.22 15.13 3.22
CA ASP A 272 13.45 15.00 1.97
C ASP A 272 12.67 13.67 1.91
N ASP A 273 13.26 12.58 2.43
CA ASP A 273 12.58 11.29 2.55
C ASP A 273 11.31 11.39 3.38
N VAL A 274 11.41 12.09 4.52
CA VAL A 274 10.29 12.33 5.43
C VAL A 274 9.21 13.12 4.71
N LYS A 275 9.57 14.15 3.95
CA LYS A 275 8.60 14.96 3.21
C LYS A 275 7.89 14.15 2.12
N ARG A 276 8.62 13.34 1.35
CA ARG A 276 8.07 12.48 0.29
C ARG A 276 7.14 11.41 0.86
N ALA A 277 7.51 10.79 1.98
CA ALA A 277 6.75 9.73 2.63
C ALA A 277 5.53 10.25 3.43
N ALA A 278 5.58 11.49 3.92
CA ALA A 278 4.59 12.02 4.86
C ALA A 278 3.17 12.04 4.31
N GLN A 279 2.94 12.59 3.12
CA GLN A 279 1.59 12.68 2.55
C GLN A 279 0.94 11.30 2.31
N PRO A 280 1.57 10.36 1.54
CA PRO A 280 0.96 9.07 1.26
C PRO A 280 0.79 8.19 2.51
N THR A 281 1.55 8.47 3.58
CA THR A 281 1.45 7.74 4.84
C THR A 281 0.47 8.39 5.82
N LEU A 282 0.47 9.70 6.00
CA LEU A 282 -0.24 10.32 7.13
C LEU A 282 -1.63 10.82 6.77
N ALA A 283 -1.89 11.20 5.52
CA ALA A 283 -3.09 11.96 5.17
C ALA A 283 -4.39 11.18 5.48
N HIS A 284 -4.44 9.87 5.20
CA HIS A 284 -5.64 9.07 5.46
C HIS A 284 -5.87 8.73 6.93
N ARG A 285 -4.93 9.08 7.82
CA ARG A 285 -5.02 8.84 9.26
C ARG A 285 -5.59 10.03 10.04
N LEU A 286 -5.78 11.16 9.37
CA LEU A 286 -6.38 12.35 9.99
C LEU A 286 -7.90 12.23 10.00
N VAL A 287 -8.54 12.44 11.14
CA VAL A 287 -9.99 12.66 11.22
C VAL A 287 -10.23 14.16 11.31
N LEU A 288 -11.03 14.71 10.40
CA LEU A 288 -11.30 16.14 10.35
C LEU A 288 -12.42 16.51 11.32
N THR A 289 -12.36 17.73 11.84
CA THR A 289 -13.48 18.34 12.55
C THR A 289 -14.68 18.52 11.60
N PRO A 290 -15.93 18.54 12.11
CA PRO A 290 -17.11 18.78 11.28
C PRO A 290 -17.01 20.07 10.45
N ASP A 291 -16.52 21.15 11.05
CA ASP A 291 -16.33 22.43 10.36
C ASP A 291 -15.32 22.33 9.23
N ALA A 292 -14.18 21.66 9.44
CA ALA A 292 -13.19 21.46 8.39
C ALA A 292 -13.73 20.59 7.24
N ALA A 293 -14.50 19.55 7.56
CA ALA A 293 -15.13 18.70 6.56
C ALA A 293 -16.17 19.45 5.72
N VAL A 294 -16.99 20.31 6.33
CA VAL A 294 -17.98 21.16 5.63
C VAL A 294 -17.31 22.19 4.72
N ASN A 295 -16.12 22.67 5.08
CA ASN A 295 -15.34 23.61 4.27
C ASN A 295 -14.42 22.92 3.24
N ASP A 296 -14.67 21.64 2.94
CA ASP A 296 -13.89 20.84 1.97
C ASP A 296 -12.37 20.86 2.22
N ALA A 297 -11.95 20.93 3.50
CA ALA A 297 -10.55 20.89 3.84
C ALA A 297 -9.94 19.53 3.44
N ARG A 298 -8.87 19.56 2.64
CA ARG A 298 -8.23 18.31 2.18
C ARG A 298 -7.20 17.86 3.20
N LYS A 299 -7.28 16.61 3.66
CA LYS A 299 -6.30 16.01 4.60
C LYS A 299 -4.85 16.14 4.09
N LYS A 300 -4.65 16.04 2.77
CA LYS A 300 -3.37 16.24 2.09
C LYS A 300 -2.78 17.64 2.30
N ASP A 301 -3.60 18.69 2.27
CA ASP A 301 -3.15 20.07 2.46
C ASP A 301 -2.73 20.31 3.91
N ILE A 302 -3.45 19.71 4.86
CA ILE A 302 -3.09 19.79 6.28
C ILE A 302 -1.69 19.22 6.51
N ILE A 303 -1.36 18.06 5.92
CA ILE A 303 -0.02 17.48 6.03
C ILE A 303 1.04 18.41 5.41
N ASN A 304 0.76 19.02 4.26
CA ASN A 304 1.68 19.97 3.63
C ASN A 304 1.93 21.20 4.53
N ASP A 305 0.88 21.79 5.08
CA ASP A 305 1.00 22.92 6.02
C ASP A 305 1.83 22.56 7.25
N VAL A 306 1.68 21.33 7.76
CA VAL A 306 2.47 20.82 8.88
C VAL A 306 3.94 20.66 8.50
N LEU A 307 4.24 20.14 7.31
CA LEU A 307 5.62 20.02 6.80
C LEU A 307 6.29 21.37 6.56
N GLU A 308 5.52 22.41 6.21
CA GLU A 308 6.02 23.78 6.06
C GLU A 308 6.26 24.45 7.42
N ARG A 309 5.41 24.17 8.42
CA ARG A 309 5.49 24.76 9.76
C ARG A 309 6.60 24.18 10.63
N VAL A 310 6.83 22.87 10.54
CA VAL A 310 7.84 22.19 11.35
C VAL A 310 9.20 22.32 10.67
N SER A 311 10.13 23.02 11.34
CA SER A 311 11.48 23.18 10.82
C SER A 311 12.19 21.84 10.65
N VAL A 312 12.81 21.64 9.49
CA VAL A 312 13.67 20.49 9.26
C VAL A 312 14.91 20.60 10.16
N PRO A 313 15.45 19.48 10.67
CA PRO A 313 16.71 19.50 11.38
C PRO A 313 17.81 20.08 10.48
N THR A 314 18.48 21.12 10.96
CA THR A 314 19.74 21.58 10.39
C THR A 314 20.86 20.82 11.07
N VAL A 315 21.84 20.35 10.30
CA VAL A 315 23.09 19.81 10.86
C VAL A 315 23.65 20.86 11.82
N THR A 316 23.44 20.64 13.11
CA THR A 316 23.99 21.52 14.12
C THR A 316 25.47 21.18 14.11
N GLN A 317 26.31 22.13 13.70
CA GLN A 317 27.76 21.97 13.73
C GLN A 317 28.13 21.43 15.10
N LEU A 318 28.70 20.23 15.12
CA LEU A 318 29.36 19.68 16.30
C LEU A 318 30.42 20.71 16.73
N GLU A 319 30.16 21.41 17.84
CA GLU A 319 31.19 22.12 18.61
C GLU A 319 31.96 21.13 19.49
#